data_AF-A0A9Q1F2N3-F1
#
_entry.id   AF-A0A9Q1F2N3-F1
#
_cell.length_a   1.000
_cell.length_b   1.000
_cell.length_c   1.000
_cell.angle_alpha   90.00
_cell.angle_beta   90.00
_cell.angle_gamma   90.00
#
_symmetry.space_group_name_H-M   'P 1'
#
loop_
_entity.id
_entity.type
_entity.pdbx_description
1 polymer ?
#
loop_
_entity_poly.entity_id
_entity_poly.type
_entity_poly.pdbx_seq_one_letter_code
_entity_poly.pdbx_strand_id
1 'polypeptide(L)'
;MSNALRTSRASLRAAERMWRKSRDASDLSSYQSLLAAFSTAVTAAKAITPDILPFVTSLVNSSLTSGCFPSSFKRAHITPILKKPTPDPSNIQNHNNLLDPHQSGFRPGHSTETALLSVSEMLHAARAASLSSVLILLDLSAAFDTVDHSILLSSLSAVGIGGSALAWIESYLSERSSSQVAWAGDTPLTPTPCARNLGVVMDNRLSLS
;
A
#
# COMPACT_ATOMS: atom_id res chain seq x y z
N MET A 1 -8.18 21.20 -4.79
CA MET A 1 -7.39 20.81 -6.00
C MET A 1 -7.40 19.31 -6.32
N SER A 2 -7.45 18.38 -5.35
CA SER A 2 -7.35 16.93 -5.64
C SER A 2 -8.50 16.34 -6.49
N ASN A 3 -9.66 17.00 -6.52
CA ASN A 3 -10.83 16.53 -7.26
C ASN A 3 -10.71 16.79 -8.78
N ALA A 4 -10.10 17.90 -9.20
CA ALA A 4 -10.07 18.33 -10.60
C ALA A 4 -9.22 17.42 -11.53
N LEU A 5 -8.06 16.96 -11.06
CA LEU A 5 -7.22 16.02 -11.80
C LEU A 5 -7.85 14.63 -11.89
N ARG A 6 -8.58 14.22 -10.84
CA ARG A 6 -9.31 12.94 -10.83
C ARG A 6 -10.48 12.96 -11.80
N THR A 7 -11.30 14.01 -11.77
CA THR A 7 -12.43 14.16 -12.71
C THR A 7 -11.91 14.25 -14.14
N SER A 8 -10.86 15.03 -14.39
CA SER A 8 -10.21 15.11 -15.70
C SER A 8 -9.72 13.74 -16.21
N ARG A 9 -9.07 12.95 -15.34
CA ARG A 9 -8.66 11.56 -15.67
C ARG A 9 -9.85 10.62 -15.90
N ALA A 10 -10.93 10.75 -15.15
CA ALA A 10 -12.14 9.95 -15.33
C ALA A 10 -12.82 10.27 -16.67
N SER A 11 -12.95 11.55 -17.02
CA SER A 11 -13.49 12.01 -18.30
C SER A 11 -12.64 11.56 -19.49
N LEU A 12 -11.31 11.62 -19.37
CA LEU A 12 -10.40 11.08 -20.40
C LEU A 12 -10.63 9.58 -20.64
N ARG A 13 -10.77 8.80 -19.56
CA ARG A 13 -11.05 7.36 -19.65
C ARG A 13 -12.43 7.07 -20.23
N ALA A 14 -13.43 7.89 -19.93
CA ALA A 14 -14.76 7.76 -20.51
C ALA A 14 -14.74 8.04 -22.02
N ALA A 15 -14.08 9.12 -22.45
CA ALA A 15 -13.90 9.45 -23.87
C ALA A 15 -13.12 8.37 -24.62
N GLU A 16 -12.04 7.83 -24.03
CA GLU A 16 -11.27 6.70 -24.59
C GLU A 16 -12.17 5.49 -24.86
N ARG A 17 -13.07 5.16 -23.93
CA ARG A 17 -14.00 4.03 -24.08
C ARG A 17 -15.07 4.29 -25.15
N MET A 18 -15.61 5.50 -25.22
CA MET A 18 -16.61 5.87 -26.23
C MET A 18 -16.03 5.75 -27.63
N TRP A 19 -14.85 6.35 -27.87
CA TRP A 19 -14.17 6.25 -29.15
C TRP A 19 -13.83 4.80 -29.54
N ARG A 20 -13.38 3.96 -28.60
CA ARG A 20 -13.12 2.54 -28.89
C ARG A 20 -14.36 1.78 -29.36
N LYS A 21 -15.56 2.22 -28.92
CA LYS A 21 -16.83 1.59 -29.26
C LYS A 21 -17.40 2.11 -30.59
N SER A 22 -17.40 3.43 -30.81
CA SER A 22 -17.96 4.05 -32.01
C SER A 22 -17.01 4.00 -33.21
N ARG A 23 -15.71 4.16 -32.98
CA ARG A 23 -14.65 4.37 -34.01
C ARG A 23 -14.90 5.60 -34.90
N ASP A 24 -15.68 6.56 -34.42
CA ASP A 24 -16.01 7.78 -35.15
C ASP A 24 -14.94 8.87 -35.01
N ALA A 25 -14.81 9.72 -36.04
CA ALA A 25 -13.84 10.81 -36.08
C ALA A 25 -14.15 11.93 -35.05
N SER A 26 -15.42 12.16 -34.73
CA SER A 26 -15.84 13.13 -33.70
C SER A 26 -15.44 12.71 -32.29
N ASP A 27 -15.55 11.41 -31.98
CA ASP A 27 -15.16 10.89 -30.66
C ASP A 27 -13.64 10.84 -30.50
N LEU A 28 -12.92 10.59 -31.60
CA LEU A 28 -11.47 10.67 -31.63
C LEU A 28 -10.97 12.09 -31.31
N SER A 29 -11.56 13.12 -31.91
CA SER A 29 -11.16 14.51 -31.67
C SER A 29 -11.48 14.96 -30.24
N SER A 30 -12.62 14.53 -29.69
CA SER A 30 -12.98 14.73 -28.27
C SER A 30 -11.96 14.09 -27.31
N TYR A 31 -11.60 12.82 -27.55
CA TYR A 31 -10.57 12.13 -26.78
C TYR A 31 -9.20 12.82 -26.87
N GLN A 32 -8.75 13.21 -28.06
CA GLN A 32 -7.47 13.88 -28.28
C GLN A 32 -7.38 15.23 -27.57
N SER A 33 -8.46 16.02 -27.61
CA SER A 33 -8.54 17.30 -26.90
C SER A 33 -8.40 17.11 -25.38
N LEU A 34 -9.12 16.14 -24.81
CA LEU A 34 -9.01 15.80 -23.38
C LEU A 34 -7.63 15.26 -23.01
N LEU A 35 -7.02 14.45 -23.89
CA LEU A 35 -5.67 13.91 -23.67
C LEU A 35 -4.63 15.03 -23.66
N ALA A 36 -4.73 15.98 -24.59
CA ALA A 36 -3.85 17.14 -24.65
C ALA A 36 -3.99 17.99 -23.39
N ALA A 37 -5.22 18.32 -22.98
CA ALA A 37 -5.47 19.10 -21.76
C ALA A 37 -4.92 18.40 -20.49
N PHE A 38 -5.15 17.09 -20.36
CA PHE A 38 -4.63 16.31 -19.22
C PHE A 38 -3.11 16.24 -19.21
N SER A 39 -2.48 16.00 -20.37
CA SER A 39 -1.03 15.94 -20.52
C SER A 39 -0.38 17.28 -20.16
N THR A 40 -0.94 18.39 -20.63
CA THR A 40 -0.46 19.73 -20.30
C THR A 40 -0.56 20.01 -18.80
N ALA A 41 -1.68 19.66 -18.15
CA ALA A 41 -1.83 19.82 -16.71
C ALA A 41 -0.81 19.00 -15.90
N VAL A 42 -0.54 17.76 -16.31
CA VAL A 42 0.48 16.91 -15.66
C VAL A 42 1.89 17.46 -15.90
N THR A 43 2.17 17.98 -17.10
CA THR A 43 3.47 18.57 -17.44
C THR A 43 3.72 19.84 -16.63
N ALA A 44 2.72 20.71 -16.51
CA ALA A 44 2.79 21.90 -15.66
C ALA A 44 3.01 21.55 -14.18
N ALA A 45 2.29 20.54 -13.66
CA ALA A 45 2.51 20.08 -12.29
C ALA A 45 3.93 19.52 -12.09
N LYS A 46 4.44 18.75 -13.07
CA LYS A 46 5.81 18.23 -13.04
C LYS A 46 6.86 19.34 -13.08
N ALA A 47 6.63 20.42 -13.82
CA ALA A 47 7.55 21.55 -13.94
C ALA A 47 7.79 22.28 -12.60
N ILE A 48 6.84 22.23 -11.66
CA ILE A 48 6.96 22.84 -10.32
C ILE A 48 7.66 21.88 -9.33
N THR A 49 7.77 20.59 -9.66
CA THR A 49 8.45 19.59 -8.83
C THR A 49 9.86 20.02 -8.37
N PRO A 50 10.78 20.50 -9.24
CA PRO A 50 12.11 20.93 -8.80
C PRO A 50 12.09 22.07 -7.78
N ASP A 51 11.06 22.92 -7.77
CA ASP A 51 10.96 24.04 -6.83
C ASP A 51 10.44 23.58 -5.46
N ILE A 52 9.52 22.62 -5.44
CA ILE A 52 8.92 22.07 -4.21
C ILE A 52 9.80 20.97 -3.59
N LEU A 53 10.54 20.24 -4.42
CA LEU A 53 11.33 19.08 -4.00
C LEU A 53 12.33 19.38 -2.88
N PRO A 54 13.08 20.50 -2.87
CA PRO A 54 13.99 20.84 -1.78
C PRO A 54 13.27 21.00 -0.44
N PHE A 55 12.08 21.62 -0.44
CA PHE A 55 11.27 21.81 0.77
C PHE A 55 10.73 20.48 1.30
N VAL A 56 10.21 19.63 0.41
CA VAL A 56 9.71 18.31 0.79
C VAL A 56 10.86 17.43 1.31
N THR A 57 12.01 17.45 0.62
CA THR A 57 13.20 16.71 1.02
C THR A 57 13.71 17.19 2.38
N SER A 58 13.78 18.51 2.58
CA SER A 58 14.16 19.11 3.85
C SER A 58 13.21 18.71 4.98
N LEU A 59 11.90 18.73 4.73
CA LEU A 59 10.89 18.33 5.71
C LEU A 59 11.02 16.85 6.09
N VAL A 60 11.18 15.96 5.11
CA VAL A 60 11.35 14.52 5.35
C VAL A 60 12.64 14.26 6.10
N ASN A 61 13.76 14.84 5.66
CA ASN A 61 15.06 14.67 6.33
C ASN A 61 15.04 15.20 7.76
N SER A 62 14.40 16.34 7.99
CA SER A 62 14.21 16.90 9.33
C SER A 62 13.38 15.98 10.21
N SER A 63 12.34 15.35 9.66
CA SER A 63 11.54 14.36 10.40
C SER A 63 12.37 13.12 10.78
N LEU A 64 13.14 12.57 9.84
CA LEU A 64 13.98 11.39 10.06
C LEU A 64 15.13 11.68 11.06
N THR A 65 15.68 12.88 11.03
CA THR A 65 16.76 13.30 11.93
C THR A 65 16.24 13.54 13.35
N SER A 66 15.09 14.22 13.47
CA SER A 66 14.45 14.49 14.76
C SER A 66 13.77 13.26 15.38
N GLY A 67 13.57 12.20 14.60
CA GLY A 67 12.85 11.01 15.06
C GLY A 67 11.36 11.27 15.31
N CYS A 68 10.78 12.31 14.71
CA CYS A 68 9.38 12.67 14.92
C CYS A 68 8.61 12.62 13.60
N PHE A 69 7.56 11.81 13.56
CA PHE A 69 6.68 11.72 12.41
C PHE A 69 5.68 12.90 12.42
N PRO A 70 5.63 13.74 11.37
CA PRO A 70 4.76 14.92 11.38
C PRO A 70 3.28 14.55 11.52
N SER A 71 2.59 15.12 12.51
CA SER A 71 1.16 14.83 12.77
C SER A 71 0.27 15.11 11.56
N SER A 72 0.64 16.10 10.74
CA SER A 72 -0.02 16.45 9.47
C SER A 72 -0.07 15.27 8.47
N PHE A 73 0.91 14.37 8.53
CA PHE A 73 1.03 13.21 7.64
C PHE A 73 0.37 11.95 8.22
N LYS A 74 -0.01 11.95 9.50
CA LYS A 74 -0.71 10.80 10.13
C LYS A 74 -2.14 10.67 9.61
N ARG A 75 -2.70 11.74 9.05
CA ARG A 75 -4.06 11.79 8.50
C ARG A 75 -4.06 11.42 7.02
N ALA A 76 -4.62 10.27 6.69
CA ALA A 76 -4.83 9.83 5.31
C ALA A 76 -6.26 10.09 4.85
N HIS A 77 -6.46 10.55 3.62
CA HIS A 77 -7.77 10.53 2.98
C HIS A 77 -7.89 9.24 2.15
N ILE A 78 -8.62 8.26 2.66
CA ILE A 78 -8.76 6.95 2.01
C ILE A 78 -9.87 7.04 0.96
N THR A 79 -9.50 6.95 -0.31
CA THR A 79 -10.46 6.62 -1.38
C THR A 79 -10.20 5.18 -1.82
N PRO A 80 -11.19 4.28 -1.72
CA PRO A 80 -11.02 2.91 -2.20
C PRO A 80 -10.74 2.92 -3.70
N ILE A 81 -9.65 2.26 -4.11
CA ILE A 81 -9.28 2.08 -5.51
C ILE A 81 -9.41 0.60 -5.83
N LEU A 82 -10.17 0.26 -6.88
CA LEU A 82 -10.27 -1.12 -7.35
C LEU A 82 -8.88 -1.60 -7.81
N LYS A 83 -8.40 -2.70 -7.22
CA LYS A 83 -7.07 -3.26 -7.48
C LYS A 83 -6.93 -3.61 -8.98
N LYS A 84 -5.90 -3.08 -9.63
CA LYS A 84 -5.39 -3.64 -10.90
C LYS A 84 -4.58 -4.92 -10.60
N PRO A 85 -4.40 -5.83 -11.58
CA PRO A 85 -3.48 -6.95 -11.43
C PRO A 85 -2.09 -6.44 -10.98
N THR A 86 -1.52 -7.13 -10.02
CA THR A 86 -0.35 -6.72 -9.24
C THR A 86 0.91 -6.55 -10.12
N PRO A 87 1.78 -5.56 -9.83
CA PRO A 87 3.09 -5.46 -10.46
C PRO A 87 4.03 -6.58 -9.98
N ASP A 88 5.07 -6.80 -10.78
CA ASP A 88 6.07 -7.86 -10.69
C ASP A 88 6.74 -7.97 -9.29
N PRO A 89 6.75 -9.14 -8.63
CA PRO A 89 7.32 -9.35 -7.29
C PRO A 89 8.86 -9.31 -7.22
N SER A 90 9.53 -8.97 -8.32
CA SER A 90 10.98 -9.06 -8.50
C SER A 90 11.83 -8.02 -7.73
N ASN A 91 11.23 -7.10 -6.97
CA ASN A 91 11.93 -5.95 -6.38
C ASN A 91 11.90 -5.88 -4.84
N ILE A 92 12.01 -7.01 -4.14
CA ILE A 92 12.23 -7.03 -2.69
C ILE A 92 13.59 -7.66 -2.43
N GLN A 93 14.55 -6.79 -2.07
CA GLN A 93 15.96 -7.12 -1.93
C GLN A 93 16.24 -7.85 -0.60
N ASN A 94 16.69 -9.11 -0.70
CA ASN A 94 17.18 -9.96 0.40
C ASN A 94 18.59 -9.58 0.90
N HIS A 95 18.95 -8.30 0.99
CA HIS A 95 20.36 -7.93 1.22
C HIS A 95 20.88 -8.17 2.65
N ASN A 96 20.00 -8.44 3.63
CA ASN A 96 20.37 -8.44 5.05
C ASN A 96 20.04 -9.74 5.82
N ASN A 97 19.65 -10.85 5.16
CA ASN A 97 19.27 -12.12 5.82
C ASN A 97 18.19 -11.99 6.93
N LEU A 98 17.34 -10.96 6.87
CA LEU A 98 16.33 -10.67 7.89
C LEU A 98 15.10 -11.58 7.81
N LEU A 99 14.95 -12.33 6.72
CA LEU A 99 13.81 -13.21 6.50
C LEU A 99 14.13 -14.62 6.97
N ASP A 100 13.13 -15.31 7.54
CA ASP A 100 13.26 -16.70 7.98
C ASP A 100 13.65 -17.63 6.81
N PRO A 101 14.64 -18.53 6.93
CA PRO A 101 15.07 -19.42 5.84
C PRO A 101 13.95 -20.19 5.14
N HIS A 102 12.88 -20.55 5.84
CA HIS A 102 11.72 -21.28 5.32
C HIS A 102 10.60 -20.37 4.79
N GLN A 103 10.76 -19.04 4.81
CA GLN A 103 9.83 -18.11 4.18
C GLN A 103 9.95 -18.16 2.64
N SER A 104 8.87 -18.49 1.96
CA SER A 104 8.80 -18.46 0.48
C SER A 104 8.18 -17.19 -0.10
N GLY A 105 7.37 -16.46 0.68
CA GLY A 105 6.77 -15.20 0.24
C GLY A 105 7.79 -14.06 0.20
N PHE A 106 7.65 -13.16 -0.76
CA PHE A 106 8.47 -11.94 -0.90
C PHE A 106 9.97 -12.20 -1.07
N ARG A 107 10.34 -13.37 -1.62
CA ARG A 107 11.73 -13.71 -1.94
C ARG A 107 11.92 -14.01 -3.43
N PRO A 108 12.94 -13.44 -4.08
CA PRO A 108 13.30 -13.81 -5.44
C PRO A 108 13.66 -15.29 -5.51
N GLY A 109 13.19 -15.98 -6.55
CA GLY A 109 13.40 -17.42 -6.74
C GLY A 109 12.50 -18.33 -5.92
N HIS A 110 11.60 -17.78 -5.09
CA HIS A 110 10.58 -18.53 -4.36
C HIS A 110 9.18 -18.21 -4.89
N SER A 111 8.36 -19.24 -5.05
CA SER A 111 6.95 -19.16 -5.44
C SER A 111 6.07 -19.98 -4.50
N THR A 112 4.75 -19.89 -4.67
CA THR A 112 3.80 -20.77 -3.98
C THR A 112 4.04 -22.25 -4.30
N GLU A 113 4.50 -22.55 -5.51
CA GLU A 113 4.84 -23.92 -5.93
C GLU A 113 6.06 -24.45 -5.17
N THR A 114 7.14 -23.65 -5.06
CA THR A 114 8.33 -24.06 -4.31
C THR A 114 8.03 -24.28 -2.82
N ALA A 115 7.11 -23.49 -2.25
CA ALA A 115 6.68 -23.66 -0.86
C ALA A 115 5.91 -24.98 -0.67
N LEU A 116 4.98 -25.29 -1.58
CA LEU A 116 4.23 -26.54 -1.56
C LEU A 116 5.14 -27.76 -1.75
N LEU A 117 6.11 -27.66 -2.68
CA LEU A 117 7.08 -28.72 -2.91
C LEU A 117 7.89 -29.02 -1.64
N SER A 118 8.42 -27.98 -0.99
CA SER A 118 9.20 -28.12 0.25
C SER A 118 8.40 -28.77 1.38
N VAL A 119 7.14 -28.35 1.59
CA VAL A 119 6.26 -28.98 2.60
C VAL A 119 5.97 -30.44 2.26
N SER A 120 5.73 -30.74 0.99
CA SER A 120 5.49 -32.10 0.52
C SER A 120 6.72 -32.99 0.78
N GLU A 121 7.91 -32.53 0.44
CA GLU A 121 9.17 -33.23 0.70
C GLU A 121 9.39 -33.50 2.20
N MET A 122 9.11 -32.52 3.07
CA MET A 122 9.20 -32.72 4.52
C MET A 122 8.25 -33.81 5.04
N LEU A 123 7.02 -33.84 4.55
CA LEU A 123 6.04 -34.87 4.92
C LEU A 123 6.45 -36.26 4.40
N HIS A 124 6.96 -36.33 3.17
CA HIS A 124 7.45 -37.57 2.59
C HIS A 124 8.66 -38.12 3.36
N ALA A 125 9.61 -37.25 3.73
CA ALA A 125 10.79 -37.64 4.52
C ALA A 125 10.40 -38.14 5.93
N ALA A 126 9.47 -37.45 6.61
CA ALA A 126 8.96 -37.89 7.92
C ALA A 126 8.30 -39.26 7.83
N ARG A 127 7.52 -39.50 6.76
CA ARG A 127 6.87 -40.80 6.52
C ARG A 127 7.89 -41.92 6.24
N ALA A 128 8.93 -41.64 5.45
CA ALA A 128 10.01 -42.59 5.19
C ALA A 128 10.77 -42.97 6.46
N ALA A 129 10.87 -42.04 7.42
CA ALA A 129 11.41 -42.28 8.75
C ALA A 129 10.40 -42.90 9.75
N SER A 130 9.22 -43.35 9.28
CA SER A 130 8.12 -43.88 10.10
C SER A 130 7.63 -42.95 11.22
N LEU A 131 7.84 -41.64 11.06
CA LEU A 131 7.35 -40.63 12.01
C LEU A 131 5.90 -40.26 11.69
N SER A 132 5.16 -39.87 12.73
CA SER A 132 3.84 -39.26 12.56
C SER A 132 3.99 -37.75 12.37
N SER A 133 3.48 -37.22 11.27
CA SER A 133 3.53 -35.80 10.93
C SER A 133 2.13 -35.17 10.91
N VAL A 134 1.99 -33.96 11.44
CA VAL A 134 0.76 -33.15 11.40
C VAL A 134 1.05 -31.83 10.70
N LEU A 135 0.20 -31.46 9.73
CA LEU A 135 0.27 -30.17 9.04
C LEU A 135 -0.80 -29.23 9.59
N ILE A 136 -0.38 -28.06 10.09
CA ILE A 136 -1.28 -27.00 10.55
C ILE A 136 -1.19 -25.84 9.58
N LEU A 137 -2.34 -25.44 9.01
CA LEU A 137 -2.46 -24.27 8.14
C LEU A 137 -3.17 -23.16 8.92
N LEU A 138 -2.53 -22.00 9.01
CA LEU A 138 -3.05 -20.84 9.73
C LEU A 138 -3.25 -19.67 8.77
N ASP A 139 -4.41 -19.01 8.85
CA ASP A 139 -4.66 -17.73 8.19
C ASP A 139 -4.93 -16.67 9.26
N LEU A 140 -4.16 -15.59 9.22
CA LEU A 140 -4.25 -14.51 10.21
C LEU A 140 -5.20 -13.43 9.71
N SER A 141 -6.35 -13.28 10.36
CA SER A 141 -7.29 -12.20 10.05
C SER A 141 -6.76 -10.86 10.54
N ALA A 142 -6.88 -9.80 9.73
CA ALA A 142 -6.53 -8.42 10.11
C ALA A 142 -5.12 -8.31 10.71
N ALA A 143 -4.16 -8.99 10.09
CA ALA A 143 -2.80 -9.16 10.60
C ALA A 143 -2.07 -7.84 10.92
N PHE A 144 -2.46 -6.72 10.29
CA PHE A 144 -1.90 -5.40 10.56
C PHE A 144 -2.60 -4.67 11.72
N ASP A 145 -3.90 -4.90 11.91
CA ASP A 145 -4.69 -4.26 12.97
C ASP A 145 -4.45 -4.93 14.34
N THR A 146 -3.92 -6.15 14.32
CA THR A 146 -3.71 -7.01 15.49
C THR A 146 -2.27 -6.99 16.00
N VAL A 147 -1.37 -6.22 15.36
CA VAL A 147 0.03 -6.12 15.80
C VAL A 147 0.13 -5.32 17.08
N ASP A 148 0.70 -5.91 18.13
CA ASP A 148 1.08 -5.18 19.33
C ASP A 148 2.29 -4.27 19.04
N HIS A 149 2.11 -2.96 19.26
CA HIS A 149 3.13 -1.97 18.97
C HIS A 149 4.40 -2.16 19.82
N SER A 150 4.27 -2.64 21.06
CA SER A 150 5.43 -2.85 21.94
C SER A 150 6.30 -4.02 21.45
N ILE A 151 5.66 -5.11 21.02
CA ILE A 151 6.35 -6.28 20.45
C ILE A 151 7.03 -5.88 19.13
N LEU A 152 6.35 -5.12 18.28
CA LEU A 152 6.91 -4.62 17.03
C LEU A 152 8.16 -3.75 17.27
N LEU A 153 8.08 -2.77 18.18
CA LEU A 153 9.20 -1.86 18.48
C LEU A 153 10.39 -2.62 19.09
N SER A 154 10.14 -3.57 19.99
CA SER A 154 11.19 -4.42 20.56
C SER A 154 11.87 -5.30 19.51
N SER A 155 11.09 -5.86 18.57
CA SER A 155 11.61 -6.68 17.47
C SER A 155 12.45 -5.85 16.49
N LEU A 156 12.01 -4.63 16.15
CA LEU A 156 12.79 -3.72 15.30
C LEU A 156 14.12 -3.33 15.94
N SER A 157 14.11 -3.08 17.25
CA SER A 157 15.33 -2.82 18.02
C SER A 157 16.28 -4.03 18.02
N ALA A 158 15.74 -5.25 18.16
CA ALA A 158 16.53 -6.48 18.12
C ALA A 158 17.16 -6.76 16.73
N VAL A 159 16.50 -6.32 15.65
CA VAL A 159 17.03 -6.38 14.28
C VAL A 159 18.12 -5.31 14.01
N GLY A 160 18.35 -4.40 14.96
CA GLY A 160 19.39 -3.36 14.87
C GLY A 160 18.88 -2.00 14.41
N ILE A 161 17.55 -1.80 14.32
CA ILE A 161 16.97 -0.48 14.03
C ILE A 161 16.88 0.29 15.35
N GLY A 162 17.71 1.31 15.50
CA GLY A 162 17.78 2.15 16.70
C GLY A 162 17.82 3.65 16.40
N GLY A 163 17.94 4.45 17.46
CA GLY A 163 18.10 5.91 17.36
C GLY A 163 16.89 6.63 16.79
N SER A 164 17.13 7.63 15.94
CA SER A 164 16.06 8.48 15.40
C SER A 164 15.08 7.70 14.51
N ALA A 165 15.52 6.63 13.84
CA ALA A 165 14.66 5.79 13.02
C ALA A 165 13.62 5.04 13.88
N LEU A 166 14.03 4.47 15.01
CA LEU A 166 13.12 3.78 15.92
C LEU A 166 12.14 4.77 16.57
N ALA A 167 12.64 5.93 17.02
CA ALA A 167 11.80 7.00 17.56
C ALA A 167 10.79 7.52 16.53
N TRP A 168 11.18 7.60 15.25
CA TRP A 168 10.29 8.01 14.17
C TRP A 168 9.17 7.00 13.93
N ILE A 169 9.49 5.70 13.97
CA ILE A 169 8.50 4.62 13.84
C ILE A 169 7.56 4.62 15.05
N GLU A 170 8.09 4.77 16.26
CA GLU A 170 7.28 4.90 17.47
C GLU A 170 6.35 6.12 17.40
N SER A 171 6.87 7.27 16.96
CA SER A 171 6.11 8.49 16.70
C SER A 171 5.04 8.30 15.63
N TYR A 172 5.29 7.49 14.60
CA TYR A 172 4.31 7.16 13.56
C TYR A 172 3.17 6.26 14.07
N LEU A 173 3.51 5.29 14.92
CA LEU A 173 2.55 4.34 15.50
C LEU A 173 1.74 4.94 16.66
N SER A 174 2.26 5.98 17.32
CA SER A 174 1.56 6.70 18.37
C SER A 174 0.46 7.63 17.82
N GLU A 175 -0.66 7.73 18.54
CA GLU A 175 -1.75 8.69 18.28
C GLU A 175 -2.42 8.59 16.88
N ARG A 176 -2.56 7.38 16.32
CA ARG A 176 -3.43 7.20 15.14
C ARG A 176 -4.91 7.30 15.52
N SER A 177 -5.47 8.51 15.53
CA SER A 177 -6.93 8.69 15.47
C SER A 177 -7.41 8.55 14.02
N SER A 178 -8.27 7.56 13.74
CA SER A 178 -8.79 7.23 12.41
C SER A 178 -9.51 8.39 11.72
N SER A 179 -9.24 8.56 10.43
CA SER A 179 -9.75 9.59 9.51
C SER A 179 -11.12 9.24 8.91
N GLN A 180 -11.98 10.24 8.72
CA GLN A 180 -13.29 10.16 8.06
C GLN A 180 -13.24 9.40 6.72
N VAL A 181 -14.12 8.40 6.58
CA VAL A 181 -14.45 7.77 5.29
C VAL A 181 -15.53 8.62 4.64
N ALA A 182 -15.17 9.40 3.61
CA ALA A 182 -16.15 10.08 2.77
C ALA A 182 -16.46 9.19 1.55
N TRP A 183 -17.67 8.62 1.52
CA TRP A 183 -18.21 8.02 0.31
C TRP A 183 -18.45 9.12 -0.71
N ALA A 184 -18.24 8.81 -2.00
CA ALA A 184 -18.39 9.78 -3.07
C ALA A 184 -19.86 10.28 -3.14
N GLY A 185 -20.14 11.44 -2.54
CA GLY A 185 -21.47 12.07 -2.57
C GLY A 185 -21.81 12.90 -1.34
N ASP A 186 -21.28 12.59 -0.16
CA ASP A 186 -21.74 13.21 1.08
C ASP A 186 -20.82 14.32 1.60
N THR A 187 -21.43 15.44 1.98
CA THR A 187 -20.78 16.52 2.73
C THR A 187 -20.35 16.00 4.11
N PRO A 188 -19.17 16.41 4.62
CA PRO A 188 -18.64 15.87 5.87
C PRO A 188 -19.47 16.38 7.06
N LEU A 189 -20.32 15.51 7.61
CA LEU A 189 -20.89 15.72 8.94
C LEU A 189 -19.83 15.36 10.01
N THR A 190 -19.93 16.10 11.11
CA THR A 190 -19.02 16.24 12.26
C THR A 190 -18.21 15.01 12.69
N PRO A 191 -17.01 15.21 13.28
CA PRO A 191 -16.17 14.11 13.75
C PRO A 191 -16.82 13.38 14.92
N THR A 192 -17.27 12.15 14.70
CA THR A 192 -17.59 11.19 15.76
C THR A 192 -16.33 10.43 16.17
N PRO A 193 -16.06 10.25 17.48
CA PRO A 193 -14.92 9.47 17.95
C PRO A 193 -15.22 7.98 17.71
N CYS A 194 -14.66 7.41 16.64
CA CYS A 194 -14.85 6.00 16.33
C CYS A 194 -13.75 5.14 16.96
N ALA A 195 -14.19 4.25 17.87
CA ALA A 195 -13.42 3.15 18.41
C ALA A 195 -13.23 2.07 17.34
N ARG A 196 -12.15 2.16 16.56
CA ARG A 196 -11.42 1.02 15.98
C ARG A 196 -10.23 1.54 15.18
N ASN A 197 -9.04 1.06 15.55
CA ASN A 197 -7.82 1.23 14.78
C ASN A 197 -7.99 0.49 13.46
N LEU A 198 -8.52 1.16 12.43
CA LEU A 198 -8.44 0.67 11.06
C LEU A 198 -7.07 1.06 10.52
N GLY A 199 -6.18 0.08 10.46
CA GLY A 199 -4.99 0.15 9.64
C GLY A 199 -5.37 0.50 8.21
N VAL A 200 -4.55 1.31 7.56
CA VAL A 200 -4.68 1.55 6.12
C VAL A 200 -4.16 0.30 5.42
N VAL A 201 -5.01 -0.71 5.30
CA VAL A 201 -4.76 -1.91 4.50
C VAL A 201 -5.98 -2.16 3.61
N MET A 202 -5.68 -2.43 2.35
CA MET A 202 -6.64 -2.71 1.29
C MET A 202 -7.36 -4.03 1.55
N ASP A 203 -8.45 -4.01 2.31
CA ASP A 203 -9.39 -5.14 2.33
C ASP A 203 -10.43 -4.96 1.21
N ASN A 204 -10.59 -6.01 0.42
CA ASN A 204 -11.56 -6.12 -0.65
C ASN A 204 -12.50 -7.28 -0.30
N ARG A 205 -13.19 -7.17 0.84
CA ARG A 205 -14.30 -8.06 1.17
C ARG A 205 -15.53 -7.64 0.36
N LEU A 206 -15.63 -8.17 -0.86
CA LEU A 206 -16.93 -8.34 -1.51
C LEU A 206 -17.59 -9.59 -0.91
N SER A 207 -18.43 -9.41 0.09
CA SER A 207 -19.49 -10.39 0.37
C SER A 207 -20.72 -9.98 -0.43
N LEU A 208 -20.89 -10.59 -1.60
CA LEU A 208 -22.18 -10.63 -2.28
C LEU A 208 -22.99 -11.74 -1.60
N SER A 209 -24.09 -11.35 -0.94
CA SER A 209 -25.25 -12.21 -0.72
C SER A 209 -26.08 -12.30 -1.99
#